data_AF-A0AAU7QSK6-F1
#
_entry.id   AF-A0AAU7QSK6-F1
#
_cell.length_a   1.000
_cell.length_b   1.000
_cell.length_c   1.000
_cell.angle_alpha   90.00
_cell.angle_beta   90.00
_cell.angle_gamma   90.00
#
_symmetry.space_group_name_H-M   'P 1'
#
loop_
_entity.id
_entity.type
_entity.pdbx_description
1 polymer ?
#
loop_
_entity_poly.entity_id
_entity_poly.type
_entity_poly.pdbx_seq_one_letter_code
_entity_poly.pdbx_strand_id
1 'polypeptide(L)' 'MKNQKMNILINAYPKIIKNLILIIISIYNNQKLKNILKSKLIFMKKINFIKHLSLSKINIILEIIKYIKKISIINLINPF' A
#
# COMPACT_ATOMS: atom_id res chain seq x y z
N MET A 1 -22.15 9.82 4.43
CA MET A 1 -20.73 9.46 4.65
C MET A 1 -19.95 9.82 3.39
N LYS A 2 -19.06 10.83 3.43
CA LYS A 2 -18.23 11.20 2.26
C LYS A 2 -17.45 9.96 1.80
N ASN A 3 -17.44 9.68 0.49
CA ASN A 3 -16.64 8.63 -0.13
C ASN A 3 -15.14 8.99 -0.01
N GLN A 4 -14.57 8.79 1.18
CA GLN A 4 -13.17 9.08 1.45
C GLN A 4 -12.29 8.10 0.69
N LYS A 5 -11.69 8.63 -0.38
CA LYS A 5 -10.67 7.98 -1.18
C LYS A 5 -9.32 8.52 -0.75
N MET A 6 -8.30 7.67 -0.75
CA MET A 6 -6.96 8.02 -0.32
C MET A 6 -6.11 8.40 -1.53
N ASN A 7 -5.53 9.60 -1.51
CA ASN A 7 -4.52 10.04 -2.47
C ASN A 7 -3.13 9.83 -1.86
N ILE A 8 -2.28 9.06 -2.52
CA ILE A 8 -0.97 8.66 -1.98
C ILE A 8 0.13 9.19 -2.91
N LEU A 9 0.98 10.08 -2.37
CA LEU A 9 2.19 10.58 -3.04
C LEU A 9 3.42 9.94 -2.38
N ILE A 10 4.34 9.40 -3.19
CA ILE A 10 5.53 8.71 -2.68
C ILE A 10 6.79 9.15 -3.41
N ASN A 11 7.80 9.52 -2.63
CA ASN A 11 9.17 9.72 -3.08
C ASN A 11 10.05 8.60 -2.49
N ALA A 12 10.55 7.70 -3.34
CA ALA A 12 11.34 6.55 -2.90
C ALA A 12 12.52 6.31 -3.85
N TYR A 13 13.68 6.02 -3.26
CA TYR A 13 14.88 5.52 -3.94
C TYR A 13 15.24 4.15 -3.33
N PRO A 14 15.76 3.19 -4.12
CA PRO A 14 15.99 3.17 -5.56
C PRO A 14 14.73 2.95 -6.44
N LYS A 15 14.85 3.21 -7.76
CA LYS A 15 13.77 3.16 -8.77
C LYS A 15 12.91 1.88 -8.74
N ILE A 16 13.53 0.73 -8.43
CA ILE A 16 12.82 -0.56 -8.32
C ILE A 16 11.78 -0.52 -7.19
N ILE A 17 12.11 0.12 -6.05
CA ILE A 17 11.23 0.27 -4.89
C ILE A 17 10.11 1.25 -5.24
N LYS A 18 10.42 2.36 -5.91
CA LYS A 18 9.41 3.33 -6.39
C LYS A 18 8.36 2.67 -7.28
N ASN A 19 8.77 1.88 -8.27
CA ASN A 19 7.84 1.19 -9.17
C ASN A 19 6.94 0.20 -8.42
N LEU A 20 7.51 -0.51 -7.45
CA LEU A 20 6.79 -1.43 -6.58
C LEU A 20 5.72 -0.75 -5.75
N ILE A 21 6.09 0.36 -5.15
CA ILE A 21 5.20 1.16 -4.35
C ILE A 21 4.09 1.74 -5.24
N LEU A 22 4.41 2.19 -6.46
CA LEU A 22 3.39 2.65 -7.42
C LEU A 22 2.37 1.56 -7.77
N ILE A 23 2.78 0.30 -7.89
CA ILE A 23 1.86 -0.84 -8.10
C ILE A 23 0.95 -1.01 -6.87
N ILE A 24 1.50 -0.91 -5.66
CA ILE A 24 0.71 -1.03 -4.43
C ILE A 24 -0.29 0.13 -4.31
N ILE A 25 0.15 1.36 -4.60
CA ILE A 25 -0.72 2.53 -4.63
C ILE A 25 -1.81 2.35 -5.67
N SER A 26 -1.50 1.91 -6.89
CA SER A 26 -2.50 1.78 -7.95
C SER A 26 -3.61 0.79 -7.58
N ILE A 27 -3.28 -0.27 -6.83
CA ILE A 27 -4.26 -1.22 -6.27
C ILE A 27 -5.18 -0.53 -5.25
N TYR A 28 -4.63 0.32 -4.38
CA TYR A 28 -5.38 1.02 -3.34
C TYR A 28 -6.02 2.33 -3.79
N ASN A 29 -5.63 2.84 -4.95
CA ASN A 29 -6.12 4.10 -5.46
C ASN A 29 -7.63 4.02 -5.67
N ASN A 30 -8.33 5.09 -5.30
CA ASN A 30 -9.80 5.17 -5.34
C ASN A 30 -10.56 4.12 -4.51
N GLN A 31 -9.89 3.29 -3.71
CA GLN A 31 -10.58 2.36 -2.83
C GLN A 31 -11.11 3.07 -1.57
N LYS A 32 -12.25 2.58 -1.06
CA LYS A 32 -12.77 2.99 0.25
C LYS A 32 -11.80 2.53 1.33
N LEU A 33 -11.54 3.37 2.34
CA LEU A 33 -10.66 3.08 3.47
C LEU A 33 -10.95 1.70 4.12
N LYS A 34 -12.23 1.35 4.31
CA LYS A 34 -12.65 0.03 4.84
C LYS A 34 -12.15 -1.16 4.01
N ASN A 35 -12.06 -1.00 2.68
CA ASN A 35 -11.59 -2.04 1.77
C ASN A 35 -10.07 -2.18 1.83
N ILE A 36 -9.35 -1.06 1.95
CA ILE A 36 -7.89 -1.04 2.13
C ILE A 36 -7.51 -1.82 3.41
N LEU A 37 -8.23 -1.62 4.51
CA LEU A 37 -7.98 -2.32 5.78
C LEU A 37 -8.17 -3.83 5.65
N LYS A 38 -9.28 -4.25 5.01
CA LYS A 38 -9.62 -5.67 4.78
C LYS A 38 -8.78 -6.32 3.67
N SER A 39 -8.04 -5.54 2.90
CA SER A 39 -7.27 -6.07 1.77
C SER A 39 -6.21 -7.08 2.24
N LYS A 40 -6.19 -8.21 1.54
CA LYS A 40 -5.13 -9.21 1.63
C LYS A 40 -4.22 -9.04 0.41
N LEU A 41 -2.91 -8.99 0.63
CA LEU A 41 -1.90 -8.83 -0.43
C LEU A 41 -1.68 -10.13 -1.22
N ILE A 42 -2.76 -10.79 -1.61
CA ILE A 42 -2.73 -12.10 -2.27
C ILE A 42 -1.99 -12.01 -3.60
N PHE A 43 -2.02 -10.85 -4.26
CA PHE A 43 -1.26 -10.62 -5.49
C PHE A 43 0.24 -10.87 -5.28
N MET A 44 0.85 -10.40 -4.19
CA MET A 44 2.30 -10.58 -3.95
C MET A 44 2.73 -12.05 -3.94
N LYS A 45 1.85 -12.95 -3.46
CA LYS A 45 2.05 -14.40 -3.52
C LYS A 45 1.77 -14.96 -4.91
N LYS A 46 0.69 -14.52 -5.58
CA LYS A 46 0.28 -15.03 -6.91
C LYS A 46 1.27 -14.72 -8.03
N ILE A 47 1.86 -13.52 -8.05
CA ILE A 47 2.87 -13.16 -9.07
C ILE A 47 4.28 -13.64 -8.72
N ASN A 48 4.42 -14.52 -7.72
CA ASN A 48 5.70 -15.06 -7.22
C ASN A 48 6.73 -13.98 -6.88
N PHE A 49 6.26 -12.76 -6.67
CA PHE A 49 7.04 -11.53 -6.72
C PHE A 49 8.02 -11.41 -5.55
N ILE A 50 7.63 -12.00 -4.42
CA ILE A 50 8.45 -12.12 -3.22
C ILE A 50 9.74 -12.91 -3.52
N LYS A 51 9.73 -13.90 -4.43
CA LYS A 51 10.92 -14.71 -4.73
C LYS A 51 12.00 -13.97 -5.52
N HIS A 52 11.67 -12.85 -6.15
CA HIS A 52 12.60 -12.03 -6.93
C HIS A 52 13.18 -10.85 -6.15
N LEU A 53 12.87 -10.76 -4.86
CA LEU A 53 13.30 -9.67 -4.00
C LEU A 53 14.19 -10.18 -2.86
N SER A 54 15.17 -9.37 -2.49
CA SER A 54 15.91 -9.57 -1.25
C SER A 54 14.98 -9.38 -0.04
N LEU A 55 15.31 -10.04 1.08
CA LEU A 55 14.57 -9.91 2.34
C LEU A 55 14.39 -8.45 2.76
N SER A 56 15.43 -7.63 2.60
CA SER A 56 15.40 -6.19 2.87
C SER A 56 14.33 -5.45 2.06
N LYS A 57 14.20 -5.74 0.78
CA LYS A 57 13.19 -5.13 -0.10
C LYS A 57 11.77 -5.56 0.30
N ILE A 58 11.59 -6.84 0.66
CA ILE A 58 10.31 -7.36 1.15
C ILE A 58 9.89 -6.62 2.43
N ASN A 59 10.82 -6.43 3.37
CA ASN A 59 10.53 -5.72 4.62
C ASN A 59 10.10 -4.28 4.39
N ILE A 60 10.78 -3.55 3.50
CA ILE A 60 10.39 -2.17 3.13
C ILE A 60 8.95 -2.15 2.58
N ILE A 61 8.61 -3.07 1.68
CA ILE A 61 7.27 -3.15 1.11
C ILE A 61 6.22 -3.41 2.19
N LEU A 62 6.49 -4.34 3.11
CA LEU A 62 5.57 -4.65 4.21
C LEU A 62 5.37 -3.46 5.14
N GLU A 63 6.43 -2.72 5.46
CA GLU A 63 6.35 -1.50 6.28
C GLU A 63 5.52 -0.41 5.61
N ILE A 64 5.67 -0.22 4.29
CA ILE A 64 4.86 0.74 3.54
C ILE A 64 3.38 0.34 3.56
N ILE A 65 3.06 -0.95 3.45
CA ILE A 65 1.68 -1.41 3.51
C ILE A 65 1.10 -1.22 4.91
N LYS A 66 1.88 -1.51 5.96
CA LYS A 66 1.46 -1.19 7.34
C LYS A 66 1.18 0.30 7.50
N TYR A 67 2.05 1.15 6.96
CA TYR A 67 1.90 2.60 7.01
C TYR A 67 0.62 3.07 6.30
N ILE A 68 0.36 2.59 5.08
CA ILE A 68 -0.87 2.90 4.32
C ILE A 68 -2.11 2.48 5.11
N LYS A 69 -2.10 1.29 5.72
CA LYS A 69 -3.21 0.82 6.57
C LYS A 69 -3.38 1.70 7.80
N LYS A 70 -2.28 2.07 8.48
CA LYS A 70 -2.32 2.94 9.66
C LYS A 70 -2.94 4.31 9.34
N ILE A 71 -2.52 4.95 8.25
CA ILE A 71 -3.13 6.21 7.78
C ILE A 71 -4.61 6.00 7.46
N SER A 72 -4.96 4.89 6.80
CA SER A 72 -6.35 4.60 6.47
C SER A 72 -7.24 4.49 7.71
N ILE A 73 -6.72 3.97 8.83
CA ILE A 73 -7.43 3.95 10.12
C ILE A 73 -7.58 5.37 10.66
N ILE A 74 -6.49 6.15 10.68
CA ILE A 74 -6.49 7.53 11.19
C ILE A 74 -7.51 8.39 10.45
N ASN A 75 -7.53 8.34 9.12
CA ASN A 75 -8.46 9.11 8.30
C ASN A 75 -9.93 8.66 8.44
N LEU A 76 -10.16 7.42 8.88
CA LEU A 76 -11.49 6.89 9.14
C LEU A 76 -12.04 7.34 10.50
N ILE A 77 -11.14 7.55 11.49
CA ILE A 77 -11.48 8.03 12.84
C ILE A 77 -11.58 9.56 12.86
N ASN A 78 -10.63 10.25 12.22
CA ASN A 78 -10.53 11.71 12.16
C ASN A 78 -10.61 12.19 10.70
N PRO A 79 -11.82 12.32 10.15
CA PRO A 79 -12.01 12.82 8.82
C PRO A 79 -11.88 14.34 8.80
N PHE A 80 -10.69 14.85 8.44
CA PHE A 80 -10.53 16.27 8.07
C PHE A 80 -11.30 16.57 6.77
#